data_AF-A0A7V3W8Z7-F1
#
_entry.id   AF-A0A7V3W8Z7-F1
#
_cell.length_a   1.000
_cell.length_b   1.000
_cell.length_c   1.000
_cell.angle_alpha   90.00
_cell.angle_beta   90.00
_cell.angle_gamma   90.00
#
_symmetry.space_group_name_H-M   'P 1'
#
loop_
_entity.id
_entity.type
_entity.pdbx_description
1 polymer ?
#
loop_
_entity_poly.entity_id
_entity_poly.type
_entity_poly.pdbx_seq_one_letter_code
_entity_poly.pdbx_strand_id
1 'polypeptide(L)' 'MDPDRIRELEEKIAELKSRIPPHSVPPRMLEDLEDLELELERLQEPNHESDGPGDR' A
#
# COMPACT_ATOMS: atom_id res chain seq x y z
N MET A 1 13.73 8.07 1.93
CA MET A 1 13.13 7.48 0.72
C MET A 1 14.07 6.42 0.21
N ASP A 2 13.63 5.16 0.27
CA ASP A 2 14.38 4.00 -0.20
C ASP A 2 13.80 3.55 -1.54
N PRO A 3 14.43 3.93 -2.68
CA PRO A 3 13.86 3.69 -4.02
C PRO A 3 13.73 2.21 -4.36
N ASP A 4 14.61 1.37 -3.84
CA ASP A 4 14.53 -0.09 -4.01
C ASP A 4 13.28 -0.66 -3.33
N ARG A 5 12.93 -0.15 -2.13
CA ARG A 5 11.75 -0.61 -1.39
C ARG A 5 10.45 -0.16 -2.04
N ILE A 6 10.41 1.06 -2.56
CA ILE A 6 9.29 1.60 -3.34
C ILE A 6 9.02 0.70 -4.55
N ARG A 7 10.06 0.36 -5.32
CA ARG A 7 9.92 -0.51 -6.50
C ARG A 7 9.42 -1.91 -6.14
N GLU A 8 9.93 -2.51 -5.06
CA GLU A 8 9.45 -3.81 -4.58
C GLU A 8 7.95 -3.78 -4.23
N LEU A 9 7.48 -2.71 -3.58
CA LEU A 9 6.08 -2.57 -3.20
C LEU A 9 5.19 -2.38 -4.43
N GLU A 10 5.60 -1.53 -5.38
CA GLU A 10 4.89 -1.35 -6.65
C GLU A 10 4.77 -2.67 -7.45
N GLU A 11 5.85 -3.46 -7.53
CA GLU A 11 5.84 -4.77 -8.17
C GLU A 11 4.86 -5.75 -7.49
N LYS A 12 4.87 -5.80 -6.15
CA LYS A 12 3.95 -6.65 -5.38
C LYS A 12 2.49 -6.25 -5.57
N ILE A 13 2.20 -4.95 -5.55
CA ILE A 13 0.86 -4.38 -5.78
C ILE A 13 0.37 -4.76 -7.19
N ALA A 14 1.22 -4.59 -8.21
CA ALA A 14 0.89 -4.93 -9.59
C ALA A 14 0.65 -6.42 -9.78
N GLU A 15 1.49 -7.27 -9.18
CA GLU A 15 1.32 -8.72 -9.21
C GLU A 15 0.01 -9.14 -8.52
N LEU A 16 -0.27 -8.60 -7.33
CA LEU A 16 -1.48 -8.90 -6.56
C LEU A 16 -2.73 -8.48 -7.35
N LYS A 17 -2.74 -7.27 -7.92
CA LYS A 17 -3.81 -6.78 -8.80
C LYS A 17 -4.01 -7.63 -10.05
N SER A 18 -2.93 -8.15 -10.64
CA SER A 18 -3.03 -9.03 -11.82
C SER A 18 -3.70 -10.38 -11.51
N ARG A 19 -3.60 -10.83 -10.25
CA ARG A 19 -4.18 -12.09 -9.78
C ARG A 19 -5.62 -11.95 -9.30
N ILE A 20 -6.08 -10.72 -9.04
CA ILE A 20 -7.43 -10.44 -8.57
C ILE A 20 -8.44 -10.68 -9.70
N PRO A 21 -9.48 -11.51 -9.49
CA PRO A 21 -10.56 -11.68 -10.44
C PRO A 21 -11.36 -10.37 -10.60
N PRO A 22 -11.71 -9.95 -11.83
CA PRO A 22 -12.34 -8.65 -12.11
C PRO A 22 -13.73 -8.46 -11.51
N HIS A 23 -14.36 -9.53 -11.04
CA HIS A 23 -15.72 -9.51 -10.49
C HIS A 23 -15.80 -10.14 -9.10
N SER A 24 -14.67 -10.56 -8.52
CA SER A 24 -14.66 -11.26 -7.24
C SER A 24 -13.31 -11.05 -6.58
N VAL A 25 -13.13 -9.89 -5.96
CA VAL A 25 -11.93 -9.58 -5.18
C VAL A 25 -12.07 -10.26 -3.82
N PRO A 26 -11.20 -11.21 -3.45
CA PRO A 26 -11.23 -11.79 -2.12
C PRO A 26 -10.92 -10.71 -1.08
N PRO A 27 -11.67 -10.63 0.04
CA PRO A 27 -11.42 -9.63 1.09
C PRO A 27 -9.98 -9.62 1.59
N ARG A 28 -9.38 -10.80 1.72
CA ARG A 28 -7.98 -10.96 2.13
C ARG A 28 -6.98 -10.36 1.13
N MET A 29 -7.24 -10.49 -0.18
CA MET A 29 -6.39 -9.85 -1.19
C MET A 29 -6.56 -8.33 -1.21
N LEU A 30 -7.74 -7.83 -0.83
CA LEU A 30 -7.98 -6.39 -0.71
C LEU A 30 -7.21 -5.83 0.49
N GLU A 31 -7.26 -6.51 1.63
CA GLU A 31 -6.51 -6.18 2.85
C GLU A 31 -5.00 -6.19 2.57
N ASP A 32 -4.49 -7.25 1.94
CA ASP A 32 -3.08 -7.34 1.52
C ASP A 32 -2.68 -6.20 0.56
N LEU A 33 -3.59 -5.75 -0.31
CA LEU A 33 -3.35 -4.66 -1.26
C LEU A 33 -3.30 -3.31 -0.54
N GLU A 34 -4.28 -3.04 0.35
CA GLU A 34 -4.36 -1.81 1.13
C GLU A 34 -3.13 -1.64 2.02
N ASP A 35 -2.64 -2.71 2.65
CA ASP A 35 -1.42 -2.69 3.46
C ASP A 35 -0.19 -2.29 2.64
N LEU A 36 -0.03 -2.87 1.45
CA LEU A 36 1.08 -2.57 0.54
C LEU A 36 1.00 -1.14 0.00
N GLU A 37 -0.20 -0.67 -0.37
CA GLU A 37 -0.44 0.69 -0.86
C GLU A 37 -0.17 1.74 0.24
N LEU A 38 -0.59 1.48 1.49
CA LEU A 38 -0.29 2.32 2.66
C LEU A 38 1.21 2.34 3.01
N GLU A 39 1.92 1.23 2.87
CA GLU A 39 3.38 1.20 3.07
C GLU A 39 4.10 2.02 2.00
N LEU A 40 3.66 1.90 0.74
CA LEU A 40 4.19 2.68 -0.38
C LEU A 40 3.98 4.18 -0.17
N GLU A 41 2.77 4.59 0.20
CA GLU A 41 2.42 5.98 0.49
C GLU A 41 3.31 6.56 1.60
N ARG A 42 3.47 5.82 2.71
CA ARG A 42 4.35 6.22 3.83
C ARG A 42 5.81 6.39 3.42
N LEU A 43 6.29 5.62 2.45
CA LEU A 43 7.66 5.72 1.93
C LEU A 43 7.82 6.82 0.89
N GLN A 44 6.75 7.12 0.15
CA GLN A 44 6.67 8.18 -0.87
C GLN A 44 6.33 9.56 -0.30
N GLU A 45 5.83 9.65 0.92
CA GLU A 45 5.64 10.92 1.60
C GLU A 45 6.82 11.24 2.52
N PRO A 46 7.69 12.21 2.15
CA PRO A 46 8.82 12.58 2.98
C PRO A 46 8.43 13.38 4.24
N ASN A 47 7.13 13.63 4.48
CA ASN A 47 6.68 14.63 5.46
C ASN A 47 5.37 14.29 6.21
N HIS A 48 4.98 13.01 6.35
CA HIS A 48 3.79 12.64 7.12
C HIS A 48 4.04 12.71 8.66
N GLU A 49 4.35 13.91 9.15
CA GLU A 49 3.99 14.36 10.50
C GLU A 49 2.57 14.96 10.36
N SER A 50 1.53 14.16 10.65
CA SER A 50 0.07 14.44 10.75
C SER A 50 -0.61 13.21 10.13
N ASP A 51 -1.05 12.19 10.85
CA ASP A 51 -2.29 12.18 11.61
C ASP A 51 -2.23 11.08 12.67
N GLY A 52 -1.78 11.42 13.87
CA GLY A 52 -2.46 10.92 15.05
C GLY A 52 -3.47 11.99 15.42
N PRO A 53 -4.77 11.69 15.64
CA PRO A 53 -5.61 12.66 16.30
C PRO A 53 -5.02 12.82 17.69
N GLY A 54 -4.34 13.95 17.91
CA GLY A 54 -4.23 14.54 19.23
C GLY A 54 -5.64 14.95 19.64
N ASP A 55 -6.48 13.97 19.95
CA ASP A 55 -7.73 14.19 20.67
C ASP A 55 -7.31 14.47 22.11
N ARG A 56 -7.36 15.76 22.43
CA ARG A 56 -6.99 16.35 23.70
C ARG A 56 -8.15 16.22 24.67
#